data_AF-A0AAV8SFU6-F1
#
_entry.id   AF-A0AAV8SFU6-F1
#
_cell.length_a   1.000
_cell.length_b   1.000
_cell.length_c   1.000
_cell.angle_alpha   90.00
_cell.angle_beta   90.00
_cell.angle_gamma   90.00
#
_symmetry.space_group_name_H-M   'P 1'
#
loop_
_entity.id
_entity.type
_entity.pdbx_description
1 polymer ?
#
loop_
_entity_poly.entity_id
_entity_poly.type
_entity_poly.pdbx_seq_one_letter_code
_entity_poly.pdbx_strand_id
1 'polypeptide(L)' 'MNRRYHVNSKKMGFLMAKKKVKVENFATQRNLETLRMMIPGCQQEVDVETLFQKSIQHIVELKLQVHILRSLLKLYGF' A
#
# COMPACT_ATOMS: atom_id res chain seq x y z
N MET A 1 42.59 12.13 -18.78
CA MET A 1 41.39 12.07 -17.91
C MET A 1 40.96 10.61 -17.73
N ASN A 2 40.88 10.13 -16.50
CA ASN A 2 40.90 8.69 -16.15
C ASN A 2 39.53 7.97 -16.35
N ARG A 3 39.45 7.07 -17.33
CA ARG A 3 38.32 6.14 -17.54
C ARG A 3 37.89 5.37 -16.29
N ARG A 4 38.82 5.08 -15.37
CA ARG A 4 38.58 4.31 -14.13
C ARG A 4 37.64 5.01 -13.14
N TYR A 5 37.70 6.34 -13.02
CA TYR A 5 36.80 7.09 -12.13
C TYR A 5 35.34 7.05 -12.64
N HIS A 6 35.16 7.14 -13.96
CA HIS A 6 33.84 7.15 -14.57
C HIS A 6 33.12 5.79 -14.48
N VAL A 7 33.87 4.69 -14.50
CA VAL A 7 33.31 3.32 -14.32
C VAL A 7 32.92 3.07 -12.86
N ASN A 8 33.73 3.52 -11.90
CA ASN A 8 33.39 3.40 -10.47
C ASN A 8 32.18 4.26 -10.08
N SER A 9 32.06 5.47 -10.62
CA SER A 9 30.88 6.33 -10.42
C SER A 9 29.59 5.67 -10.96
N LYS A 10 29.65 5.06 -12.15
CA LYS A 10 28.50 4.36 -12.74
C LYS A 10 28.11 3.10 -11.94
N LYS A 11 29.09 2.33 -11.44
CA LYS A 11 28.85 1.17 -10.57
C LYS A 11 28.20 1.57 -9.24
N MET A 12 28.65 2.66 -8.61
CA MET A 12 28.02 3.19 -7.39
C MET A 12 26.57 3.63 -7.62
N GLY A 13 26.31 4.37 -8.71
CA GLY A 13 24.95 4.77 -9.08
C GLY A 13 24.01 3.57 -9.29
N PHE A 14 24.49 2.52 -9.96
CA PHE A 14 23.74 1.28 -10.15
C PHE A 14 23.46 0.52 -8.85
N LEU A 15 24.45 0.44 -7.94
CA LEU A 15 24.26 -0.18 -6.62
C LEU A 15 23.27 0.61 -5.75
N MET A 16 23.31 1.93 -5.81
CA MET A 16 22.33 2.79 -5.11
C MET A 16 20.93 2.63 -5.69
N ALA A 17 20.77 2.58 -7.01
CA ALA A 17 19.49 2.29 -7.67
C ALA A 17 18.96 0.91 -7.26
N LYS A 18 19.80 -0.14 -7.27
CA LYS A 18 19.44 -1.47 -6.78
C LYS A 18 18.98 -1.48 -5.32
N LYS A 19 19.66 -0.73 -4.45
CA LYS A 19 19.25 -0.57 -3.05
C LYS A 19 17.90 0.14 -2.93
N LYS A 20 17.67 1.22 -3.68
CA LYS A 20 16.39 1.95 -3.69
C LYS A 20 15.21 1.05 -4.10
N VAL A 21 15.35 0.33 -5.21
CA VAL A 21 14.33 -0.65 -5.67
C VAL A 21 14.06 -1.72 -4.62
N LYS A 22 15.10 -2.22 -3.95
CA LYS A 22 14.94 -3.22 -2.88
C LYS A 22 14.17 -2.67 -1.67
N VAL A 23 14.39 -1.40 -1.31
CA VAL A 23 13.66 -0.71 -0.23
C VAL A 23 12.20 -0.47 -0.62
N GLU A 24 11.94 -0.04 -1.85
CA GLU A 24 10.58 0.18 -2.37
C GLU A 24 9.78 -1.13 -2.42
N ASN A 25 10.39 -2.23 -2.84
CA ASN A 25 9.75 -3.55 -2.84
C ASN A 25 9.40 -4.01 -1.42
N PHE A 26 10.30 -3.78 -0.45
CA PHE A 26 10.05 -4.12 0.95
C PHE A 26 8.96 -3.26 1.59
N ALA A 27 8.93 -1.96 1.27
CA ALA A 27 7.86 -1.06 1.68
C ALA A 27 6.51 -1.48 1.07
N THR A 28 6.50 -1.86 -0.20
CA THR A 28 5.30 -2.34 -0.91
C THR A 28 4.78 -3.62 -0.27
N GLN A 29 5.65 -4.58 0.04
CA GLN A 29 5.25 -5.81 0.71
C GLN A 29 4.64 -5.56 2.10
N ARG A 30 5.28 -4.70 2.92
CA ARG A 30 4.74 -4.31 4.24
C ARG A 30 3.37 -3.65 4.14
N ASN A 31 3.17 -2.80 3.14
CA ASN A 31 1.88 -2.16 2.92
C ASN A 31 0.79 -3.18 2.54
N LEU A 32 1.13 -4.16 1.70
CA LEU A 32 0.21 -5.24 1.35
C LEU A 32 -0.12 -6.14 2.55
N GLU A 33 0.87 -6.49 3.38
CA GLU A 33 0.65 -7.23 4.63
C GLU A 33 -0.26 -6.45 5.58
N THR A 34 -0.03 -5.15 5.72
CA THR A 34 -0.89 -4.28 6.54
C THR A 34 -2.32 -4.24 6.00
N LEU A 35 -2.49 -4.10 4.68
CA LEU A 35 -3.80 -4.07 4.04
C LEU A 35 -4.57 -5.39 4.26
N ARG A 36 -3.90 -6.55 4.15
CA ARG A 36 -4.48 -7.87 4.44
C ARG A 36 -5.04 -7.98 5.86
N MET A 37 -4.33 -7.40 6.83
CA MET A 37 -4.77 -7.40 8.22
C MET A 37 -5.97 -6.48 8.47
N MET A 38 -6.12 -5.40 7.68
CA MET A 38 -7.24 -4.46 7.79
C MET A 38 -8.53 -4.97 7.14
N ILE A 39 -8.43 -5.69 6.02
CA ILE A 39 -9.61 -6.10 5.26
C ILE A 39 -10.16 -7.43 5.80
N PRO A 40 -11.43 -7.49 6.24
CA PRO A 40 -12.04 -8.72 6.71
C PRO A 40 -12.01 -9.84 5.65
N GLY A 41 -11.58 -11.03 6.04
CA GLY A 41 -11.52 -12.19 5.15
C GLY A 41 -10.39 -12.13 4.12
N CYS A 42 -9.34 -11.32 4.39
CA CYS A 42 -8.11 -11.24 3.60
C CYS A 42 -6.84 -11.50 4.44
N GLN A 43 -6.99 -12.02 5.67
CA GLN A 43 -5.87 -12.30 6.56
C GLN A 43 -4.98 -13.44 6.05
N GLN A 44 -5.53 -14.38 5.29
CA GLN A 44 -4.75 -15.39 4.56
C GLN A 44 -4.14 -14.79 3.29
N GLU A 45 -3.14 -15.47 2.72
CA GLU A 45 -2.55 -15.08 1.43
C GLU A 45 -3.60 -15.16 0.31
N VAL A 46 -4.23 -14.02 0.06
CA VAL A 46 -5.05 -13.76 -1.11
C VAL A 46 -4.22 -13.07 -2.17
N ASP A 47 -4.60 -13.32 -3.42
CA ASP A 47 -4.06 -12.62 -4.58
C ASP A 47 -4.22 -11.09 -4.42
N VAL A 48 -3.25 -10.35 -4.95
CA VAL A 48 -3.17 -8.89 -4.80
C VAL A 48 -4.35 -8.19 -5.46
N GLU A 49 -4.79 -8.65 -6.63
CA GLU A 49 -5.95 -8.08 -7.31
C GLU A 49 -7.22 -8.27 -6.48
N THR A 50 -7.40 -9.47 -5.94
CA THR A 50 -8.53 -9.79 -5.05
C THR A 50 -8.51 -8.94 -3.78
N LEU A 51 -7.32 -8.72 -3.19
CA LEU A 51 -7.15 -7.87 -2.02
C LEU A 51 -7.60 -6.43 -2.32
N PHE A 52 -7.20 -5.87 -3.46
CA PHE A 52 -7.61 -4.53 -3.86
C PHE A 52 -9.11 -4.43 -4.14
N GLN A 53 -9.69 -5.41 -4.85
CA GLN A 53 -11.14 -5.46 -5.10
C GLN A 53 -11.93 -5.48 -3.79
N LYS A 54 -11.56 -6.36 -2.84
CA LYS A 54 -12.19 -6.41 -1.52
C LYS A 54 -11.96 -5.13 -0.71
N SER A 55 -10.79 -4.50 -0.83
CA SER A 55 -10.51 -3.21 -0.18
C SER A 55 -11.45 -2.11 -0.68
N ILE A 56 -11.67 -2.03 -2.00
CA ILE A 56 -12.59 -1.05 -2.61
C ILE A 56 -14.01 -1.30 -2.12
N GLN A 57 -14.46 -2.56 -2.14
CA GLN A 57 -15.79 -2.91 -1.63
C GLN A 57 -15.95 -2.50 -0.17
N HIS A 58 -14.97 -2.80 0.68
CA HIS A 58 -15.01 -2.46 2.09
C HIS A 58 -15.09 -0.94 2.32
N ILE A 59 -14.37 -0.13 1.52
CA ILE A 59 -14.45 1.34 1.57
C ILE A 59 -15.87 1.82 1.22
N VAL A 60 -16.52 1.22 0.23
CA VAL A 60 -17.89 1.58 -0.17
C VAL A 60 -18.88 1.27 0.96
N GLU A 61 -18.77 0.09 1.58
CA GLU A 61 -19.59 -0.32 2.72
C GLU A 61 -19.40 0.62 3.92
N LEU A 62 -18.16 0.95 4.26
CA LEU A 62 -17.85 1.90 5.34
C LEU A 62 -18.42 3.29 5.05
N LYS A 63 -18.34 3.77 3.80
CA LYS A 63 -18.96 5.05 3.41
C LYS A 63 -20.47 5.04 3.62
N LEU A 64 -21.14 3.94 3.27
CA LEU A 64 -22.57 3.79 3.50
C LEU A 64 -22.89 3.81 4.99
N GLN A 65 -22.14 3.07 5.81
CA GLN A 65 -22.31 3.07 7.27
C GLN A 65 -22.12 4.46 7.88
N VAL A 66 -21.07 5.18 7.48
CA VAL A 66 -20.84 6.57 7.93
C VAL A 66 -21.99 7.49 7.50
N HIS A 67 -22.53 7.31 6.29
CA HIS A 67 -23.68 8.08 5.84
C HIS A 67 -24.92 7.82 6.72
N ILE A 68 -25.23 6.55 7.00
CA ILE A 68 -26.34 6.17 7.89
C ILE A 68 -26.14 6.79 9.27
N LEU A 69 -24.96 6.62 9.88
CA LEU A 69 -24.64 7.19 11.19
C LEU A 69 -24.80 8.72 11.21
N ARG A 70 -24.35 9.42 10.18
CA ARG A 70 -24.55 10.87 10.04
C ARG A 70 -26.02 11.25 9.97
N SER A 71 -26.83 10.48 9.24
CA SER A 71 -28.27 10.71 9.16
C SER A 71 -28.96 10.46 10.49
N LEU A 72 -28.56 9.42 11.23
CA LEU A 72 -29.07 9.16 12.57
C LEU A 72 -28.70 10.28 13.55
N LEU A 73 -27.44 10.75 13.54
CA LEU A 73 -27.03 11.88 14.39
C LEU A 73 -27.90 13.12 14.16
N LYS A 74 -28.23 13.44 12.90
CA LYS A 74 -29.15 14.53 12.57
C LYS A 74 -30.57 14.33 13.12
N LEU A 75 -31.05 13.09 13.15
CA LEU A 75 -32.39 12.77 13.67
C LEU A 75 -32.43 12.82 15.20
N TYR A 76 -31.37 12.38 15.87
CA TYR A 76 -31.29 12.36 17.34
C TYR A 76 -30.78 13.68 17.95
N GLY A 77 -30.45 14.68 17.12
CA GLY A 77 -30.16 16.04 17.58
C GLY A 77 -28.84 16.22 18.33
N PHE A 78 -27.84 15.38 18.04
CA PHE A 78 -26.46 15.59 18.49
C PHE A 78 -25.73 16.61 17.61
#